data_AF-A0A1V6RSL3-F1
#
_entry.id   AF-A0A1V6RSL3-F1
#
_cell.length_a   1.000
_cell.length_b   1.000
_cell.length_c   1.000
_cell.angle_alpha   90.00
_cell.angle_beta   90.00
_cell.angle_gamma   90.00
#
_symmetry.space_group_name_H-M   'P 1'
#
loop_
_entity.id
_entity.type
_entity.pdbx_description
1 polymer ?
#
loop_
_entity_poly.entity_id
_entity_poly.type
_entity_poly.pdbx_seq_one_letter_code
_entity_poly.pdbx_strand_id
1 'polypeptide(L)'
;MRFRTQLTDSRTFSKLTASLSSLGKATIFDDTTYELESNSDAINIEVNISVLNRALRSAWGSTHTQLRLTKKDKTPLLALTVLASEWTDGNMALATNKDADGFGGNPNTPAPADTTGDRGPRERQTWITQEIPIKILHESTVEGLHEPHCPDPEVHIILPNLAQLKSISDRFTKLASTDSKGRQPGVMAPDAPGMHSVSFSGPGTNAAATALSTNSSPKLELSANMHGSLRLAIATDELRIASVWSDLVNPPLDPAQMSEEQMSQLPSELNRRREVSEGFESGWAKVRIDGKDWSRVLSIGRLSPKVVACFVNEMALVLYVYLPGNEKGEESCLTYYINSFTT
;
A
#
# COMPACT_ATOMS: atom_id res chain seq x y z
N MET A 1 -0.07 -2.46 30.51
CA MET A 1 -0.33 -3.16 29.24
C MET A 1 0.93 -3.90 28.85
N ARG A 2 0.84 -5.21 28.63
CA ARG A 2 1.92 -6.04 28.10
C ARG A 2 1.36 -6.66 26.82
N PHE A 3 2.04 -6.43 25.71
CA PHE A 3 1.78 -7.10 24.44
C PHE A 3 3.13 -7.56 23.92
N ARG A 4 3.23 -8.83 23.58
CA ARG A 4 4.39 -9.46 22.95
C ARG A 4 3.87 -10.40 21.89
N THR A 5 4.49 -10.36 20.72
CA THR A 5 4.26 -11.37 19.70
C THR A 5 5.49 -11.68 18.84
N GLN A 6 5.52 -12.90 18.30
CA GLN A 6 6.56 -13.37 17.39
C GLN A 6 5.97 -13.51 15.99
N LEU A 7 6.65 -12.93 15.00
CA LEU A 7 6.20 -12.98 13.61
C LEU A 7 6.79 -14.21 12.92
N THR A 8 5.92 -15.06 12.38
CA THR A 8 6.32 -16.26 11.62
C THR A 8 6.71 -15.94 10.18
N ASP A 9 5.96 -15.06 9.50
CA ASP A 9 6.27 -14.62 8.13
C ASP A 9 6.44 -13.08 8.04
N SER A 10 7.64 -12.61 8.37
CA SER A 10 8.00 -11.18 8.27
C SER A 10 7.97 -10.66 6.84
N ARG A 11 8.10 -11.54 5.83
CA ARG A 11 8.15 -11.17 4.43
C ARG A 11 6.77 -10.79 3.92
N THR A 12 5.79 -11.65 4.15
CA THR A 12 4.39 -11.37 3.81
C THR A 12 3.89 -10.16 4.60
N PHE A 13 4.23 -10.06 5.88
CA PHE A 13 3.85 -8.93 6.72
C PHE A 13 4.41 -7.58 6.20
N SER A 14 5.68 -7.54 5.81
CA SER A 14 6.30 -6.34 5.23
C SER A 14 5.69 -6.00 3.86
N LYS A 15 5.39 -7.00 3.02
CA LYS A 15 4.71 -6.76 1.74
C LYS A 15 3.31 -6.17 1.94
N LEU A 16 2.52 -6.72 2.87
CA LEU A 16 1.20 -6.19 3.22
C LEU A 16 1.30 -4.74 3.70
N THR A 17 2.19 -4.48 4.65
CA THR A 17 2.43 -3.12 5.16
C THR A 17 2.92 -2.18 4.06
N ALA A 18 3.61 -2.67 3.02
CA ALA A 18 4.08 -1.84 1.91
C ALA A 18 2.91 -1.44 1.00
N SER A 19 2.02 -2.38 0.68
CA SER A 19 0.78 -2.08 -0.05
C SER A 19 -0.09 -1.10 0.74
N LEU A 20 -0.20 -1.28 2.05
CA LEU A 20 -0.92 -0.35 2.93
C LEU A 20 -0.21 1.01 3.07
N SER A 21 1.12 1.07 2.95
CA SER A 21 1.83 2.36 2.93
C SER A 21 1.48 3.18 1.69
N SER A 22 1.13 2.53 0.57
CA SER A 22 0.59 3.19 -0.62
C SER A 22 -0.91 3.50 -0.57
N LEU A 23 -1.65 2.86 0.34
CA LEU A 23 -3.10 2.92 0.48
C LEU A 23 -3.49 3.12 1.95
N GLY A 24 -3.69 4.37 2.35
CA GLY A 24 -3.91 4.73 3.75
C GLY A 24 -5.05 3.97 4.43
N LYS A 25 -4.70 3.33 5.57
CA LYS A 25 -5.53 2.74 6.66
C LYS A 25 -6.30 1.43 6.35
N ALA A 26 -5.98 0.36 7.09
CA ALA A 26 -6.87 -0.70 7.63
C ALA A 26 -6.05 -1.79 8.38
N THR A 27 -6.74 -2.65 9.15
CA THR A 27 -6.27 -3.76 10.01
C THR A 27 -5.61 -4.91 9.25
N ILE A 28 -4.64 -5.62 9.86
CA ILE A 28 -3.58 -6.38 9.13
C ILE A 28 -3.46 -7.87 9.55
N PHE A 29 -4.17 -8.35 10.58
CA PHE A 29 -3.77 -9.58 11.27
C PHE A 29 -4.77 -10.72 11.19
N ASP A 30 -4.23 -11.93 11.08
CA ASP A 30 -4.90 -13.22 11.15
C ASP A 30 -4.31 -14.00 12.34
N ASP A 31 -5.15 -14.71 13.11
CA ASP A 31 -4.82 -15.25 14.45
C ASP A 31 -3.74 -16.34 14.46
N THR A 32 -3.41 -16.90 13.30
CA THR A 32 -2.46 -18.01 13.16
C THR A 32 -1.01 -17.58 12.98
N THR A 33 -0.74 -16.29 12.78
CA THR A 33 0.60 -15.80 12.39
C THR A 33 1.46 -15.38 13.57
N TYR A 34 0.89 -15.31 14.78
CA TYR A 34 1.47 -14.60 15.91
C TYR A 34 1.08 -15.25 17.24
N GLU A 35 2.05 -15.44 18.15
CA GLU A 35 1.74 -15.87 19.54
C GLU A 35 1.46 -14.64 20.39
N LEU A 36 0.30 -14.56 21.04
CA LEU A 36 -0.15 -13.38 21.78
C LEU A 36 -0.08 -13.57 23.29
N GLU A 37 0.69 -12.75 23.98
CA GLU A 37 0.60 -12.58 25.44
C GLU A 37 0.01 -11.20 25.75
N SER A 38 -1.30 -11.18 26.07
CA SER A 38 -2.03 -9.97 26.46
C SER A 38 -2.75 -10.17 27.80
N ASN A 39 -2.92 -9.07 28.54
CA ASN A 39 -3.73 -9.05 29.78
C ASN A 39 -5.15 -8.52 29.55
N SER A 40 -5.54 -8.36 28.28
CA SER A 40 -6.85 -7.88 27.83
C SER A 40 -7.21 -8.52 26.49
N ASP A 41 -8.52 -8.62 26.23
CA ASP A 41 -9.08 -9.28 25.04
C ASP A 41 -8.67 -8.55 23.74
N ALA A 42 -8.72 -7.21 23.73
CA ALA A 42 -8.26 -6.39 22.61
C ALA A 42 -7.38 -5.23 23.09
N ILE A 43 -6.41 -4.83 22.25
CA ILE A 43 -5.61 -3.62 22.44
C ILE A 43 -5.61 -2.84 21.12
N ASN A 44 -6.39 -1.76 21.08
CA ASN A 44 -6.50 -0.94 19.89
C ASN A 44 -5.36 0.08 19.82
N ILE A 45 -4.58 0.04 18.73
CA ILE A 45 -3.44 0.93 18.52
C ILE A 45 -3.49 1.61 17.15
N GLU A 46 -3.10 2.87 17.11
CA GLU A 46 -2.82 3.61 15.88
C GLU A 46 -1.31 3.70 15.68
N VAL A 47 -0.84 3.27 14.51
CA VAL A 47 0.58 3.24 14.15
C VAL A 47 0.78 3.84 12.76
N ASN A 48 1.89 4.55 12.57
CA ASN A 48 2.27 5.03 11.25
C ASN A 48 2.77 3.86 10.39
N ILE A 49 1.96 3.47 9.41
CA ILE A 49 2.22 2.34 8.49
C ILE A 49 3.54 2.51 7.73
N SER A 50 3.95 3.72 7.37
CA SER A 50 5.21 3.93 6.63
C SER A 50 6.45 3.64 7.50
N VAL A 51 6.39 4.00 8.79
CA VAL A 51 7.45 3.74 9.76
C VAL A 51 7.48 2.26 10.10
N LEU A 52 6.31 1.66 10.32
CA LEU A 52 6.19 0.22 10.53
C LEU A 52 6.72 -0.57 9.33
N ASN A 53 6.38 -0.17 8.10
CA ASN A 53 6.89 -0.83 6.91
C ASN A 53 8.41 -0.76 6.83
N ARG A 54 8.99 0.42 7.08
CA ARG A 54 10.45 0.59 7.09
C ARG A 54 11.10 -0.31 8.12
N ALA A 55 10.50 -0.45 9.30
CA ALA A 55 11.00 -1.35 10.34
C ALA A 55 10.90 -2.82 9.91
N LEU A 56 9.78 -3.23 9.32
CA LEU A 56 9.58 -4.60 8.86
C LEU A 56 10.47 -5.01 7.70
N ARG A 57 10.90 -4.07 6.85
CA ARG A 57 11.91 -4.36 5.82
C ARG A 57 13.25 -4.77 6.42
N SER A 58 13.61 -4.34 7.63
CA SER A 58 14.82 -4.84 8.29
C SER A 58 14.67 -6.26 8.84
N ALA A 59 13.43 -6.77 8.95
CA ALA A 59 13.14 -8.13 9.38
C ALA A 59 13.20 -9.16 8.23
N TRP A 60 13.43 -8.72 6.99
CA TRP A 60 13.55 -9.62 5.85
C TRP A 60 14.78 -10.51 5.94
N GLY A 61 14.56 -11.82 5.87
CA GLY A 61 15.64 -12.81 6.01
C GLY A 61 16.09 -13.04 7.45
N SER A 62 15.45 -12.41 8.44
CA SER A 62 15.71 -12.67 9.85
C SER A 62 15.10 -14.00 10.27
N THR A 63 15.85 -14.75 11.10
CA THR A 63 15.39 -16.01 11.71
C THR A 63 14.47 -15.79 12.91
N HIS A 64 14.52 -14.61 13.54
CA HIS A 64 13.72 -14.32 14.72
C HIS A 64 13.29 -12.85 14.73
N THR A 65 11.98 -12.63 14.69
CA THR A 65 11.38 -11.30 14.74
C THR A 65 10.33 -11.24 15.84
N GLN A 66 10.45 -10.27 16.73
CA GLN A 66 9.57 -10.05 17.86
C GLN A 66 9.02 -8.62 17.85
N LEU A 67 7.72 -8.49 18.06
CA LEU A 67 7.04 -7.21 18.25
C LEU A 67 6.60 -7.09 19.71
N ARG A 68 6.88 -5.97 20.38
CA ARG A 68 6.54 -5.75 21.79
C ARG A 68 6.03 -4.35 22.04
N LEU A 69 4.96 -4.23 22.82
CA LEU A 69 4.50 -2.94 23.33
C LEU A 69 5.34 -2.54 24.53
N THR A 70 6.00 -1.38 24.43
CA THR A 70 6.81 -0.79 25.50
C THR A 70 6.30 0.61 25.83
N LYS A 71 6.75 1.14 26.97
CA LYS A 71 6.46 2.51 27.39
C LYS A 71 7.77 3.14 27.83
N LYS A 72 8.18 4.21 27.16
CA LYS A 72 9.40 4.98 27.47
C LYS A 72 9.01 6.43 27.64
N ASP A 73 9.43 7.05 28.75
CA ASP A 73 9.17 8.47 29.05
C ASP A 73 7.70 8.89 28.88
N LYS A 74 6.78 8.03 29.35
CA LYS A 74 5.31 8.17 29.24
C LYS A 74 4.72 8.01 27.83
N THR A 75 5.53 7.85 26.79
CA THR A 75 5.11 7.52 25.42
C THR A 75 4.97 6.00 25.21
N PRO A 76 3.84 5.51 24.66
CA PRO A 76 3.73 4.12 24.22
C PRO A 76 4.47 3.91 22.90
N LEU A 77 5.22 2.83 22.82
CA LEU A 77 6.09 2.48 21.69
C LEU A 77 5.84 1.03 21.29
N LEU A 78 5.86 0.76 19.99
CA LEU A 78 5.91 -0.58 19.43
C LEU A 78 7.36 -0.89 19.06
N ALA A 79 8.00 -1.75 19.85
CA ALA A 79 9.37 -2.18 19.65
C ALA A 79 9.42 -3.43 18.76
N LEU A 80 10.00 -3.31 17.57
CA LEU A 80 10.32 -4.42 16.69
C LEU A 80 11.78 -4.84 16.94
N THR A 81 11.99 -6.03 17.47
CA THR A 81 13.30 -6.64 17.67
C THR A 81 13.52 -7.73 16.63
N VAL A 82 14.63 -7.64 15.91
CA VAL A 82 15.00 -8.53 14.80
C VAL A 82 16.37 -9.13 15.06
N LEU A 83 16.53 -10.43 14.81
CA LEU A 83 17.82 -11.10 14.78
C LEU A 83 18.37 -11.11 13.35
N ALA A 84 19.34 -10.26 13.06
CA ALA A 84 20.02 -10.24 11.76
C ALA A 84 21.28 -11.11 11.82
N SER A 85 21.46 -12.02 10.86
CA SER A 85 22.70 -12.76 10.66
C SER A 85 23.50 -12.08 9.53
N GLU A 86 24.68 -11.57 9.83
CA GLU A 86 25.61 -11.04 8.84
C GLU A 86 26.81 -11.99 8.71
N TRP A 87 27.13 -12.36 7.47
CA TRP A 87 28.37 -13.05 7.17
C TRP A 87 29.46 -11.99 7.01
N THR A 88 30.34 -11.86 8.00
CA THR A 88 31.48 -10.96 7.90
C THR A 88 32.66 -11.70 7.28
N ASP A 89 33.07 -11.29 6.08
CA ASP A 89 34.38 -11.66 5.55
C ASP A 89 35.45 -11.04 6.46
N GLY A 90 36.32 -11.89 7.00
CA GLY A 90 37.19 -11.58 8.12
C GLY A 90 38.22 -10.49 7.83
N ASN A 91 37.86 -9.22 7.99
CA ASN A 91 38.82 -8.12 8.07
C ASN A 91 38.32 -6.91 8.85
N MET A 92 37.89 -7.10 10.10
CA MET A 92 37.68 -5.99 11.05
C MET A 92 38.69 -6.12 12.19
N ALA A 93 39.86 -5.51 12.01
CA ALA A 93 40.86 -5.36 13.06
C ALA A 93 40.35 -4.35 14.10
N LEU A 94 39.94 -4.84 15.27
CA LEU A 94 39.80 -4.02 16.46
C LEU A 94 41.22 -3.72 16.97
N ALA A 95 41.78 -2.59 16.56
CA ALA A 95 43.04 -2.08 17.10
C ALA A 95 42.82 -1.63 18.55
N THR A 96 42.89 -2.57 19.50
CA THR A 96 43.09 -2.23 20.90
C THR A 96 44.56 -1.90 21.11
N ASN A 97 44.93 -0.62 20.98
CA ASN A 97 46.22 -0.14 21.45
C ASN A 97 46.21 -0.14 22.99
N LYS A 98 46.48 -1.29 23.59
CA LYS A 98 47.32 -1.39 24.79
C LYS A 98 48.73 -1.53 24.20
N ASP A 99 49.64 -0.58 24.33
CA ASP A 99 50.29 -0.26 25.59
C ASP A 99 50.82 1.17 25.62
N ALA A 100 50.62 1.83 26.77
CA ALA A 100 51.48 2.90 27.24
C ALA A 100 52.55 2.28 28.16
N ASP A 101 53.79 2.75 27.98
CA ASP A 101 54.90 2.80 28.94
C ASP A 101 55.47 1.50 29.54
N GLY A 102 56.74 1.21 29.20
CA GLY A 102 57.55 0.20 29.91
C GLY A 102 58.98 0.07 29.38
N PHE A 103 59.92 0.71 30.06
CA PHE A 103 61.36 0.63 29.83
C PHE A 103 61.94 -0.80 29.91
N GLY A 104 62.84 -1.13 28.97
CA GLY A 104 63.95 -2.09 29.15
C GLY A 104 63.65 -3.57 28.92
N GLY A 105 64.27 -4.18 27.90
CA GLY A 105 64.31 -5.64 27.76
C GLY A 105 64.75 -6.19 26.41
N ASN A 106 66.07 -6.40 26.24
CA ASN A 106 66.79 -7.38 25.42
C ASN A 106 66.33 -7.66 23.93
N PRO A 107 67.17 -7.38 22.91
CA PRO A 107 66.84 -7.58 21.49
C PRO A 107 66.83 -9.05 21.00
N ASN A 108 66.83 -10.04 21.89
CA ASN A 108 66.98 -11.46 21.53
C ASN A 108 65.84 -12.38 22.00
N THR A 109 64.65 -11.83 22.25
CA THR A 109 63.46 -12.64 22.56
C THR A 109 62.67 -12.85 21.27
N PRO A 110 62.48 -14.10 20.79
CA PRO A 110 61.58 -14.35 19.67
C PRO A 110 60.18 -13.92 20.11
N ALA A 111 59.58 -12.98 19.37
CA ALA A 111 58.18 -12.65 19.55
C ALA A 111 57.36 -13.95 19.49
N PRO A 112 56.38 -14.16 20.38
CA PRO A 112 55.47 -15.28 20.23
C PRO A 112 54.69 -15.10 18.92
N ALA A 113 55.15 -15.79 17.89
CA ALA A 113 54.48 -15.92 16.61
C ALA A 113 53.30 -16.87 16.76
N ASP A 114 52.34 -16.53 17.61
CA ASP A 114 51.09 -17.28 17.68
C ASP A 114 49.96 -16.46 18.32
N THR A 115 49.55 -15.40 17.64
CA THR A 115 48.18 -14.88 17.74
C THR A 115 47.62 -14.68 16.34
N THR A 116 47.82 -15.64 15.44
CA THR A 116 46.91 -15.86 14.32
C THR A 116 45.64 -16.48 14.86
N GLY A 117 44.85 -15.70 15.61
CA GLY A 117 43.48 -16.07 15.93
C GLY A 117 42.77 -16.32 14.61
N ASP A 118 42.28 -17.54 14.43
CA ASP A 118 41.40 -18.01 13.36
C ASP A 118 40.64 -16.85 12.68
N ARG A 119 41.16 -16.41 11.53
CA ARG A 119 40.61 -15.34 10.67
C ARG A 119 39.68 -15.94 9.61
N GLY A 120 38.95 -16.99 9.97
CA GLY A 120 37.86 -17.52 9.16
C GLY A 120 36.71 -16.52 9.06
N PRO A 121 35.91 -16.56 7.98
CA PRO A 121 34.65 -15.84 7.93
C PRO A 121 33.79 -16.22 9.14
N ARG A 122 33.31 -15.20 9.87
CA ARG A 122 32.49 -15.40 11.05
C ARG A 122 31.08 -14.89 10.78
N GLU A 123 30.11 -15.76 10.99
CA GLU A 123 28.71 -15.39 11.10
C GLU A 123 28.53 -14.61 12.42
N ARG A 124 28.08 -13.36 12.33
CA ARG A 124 27.73 -12.54 13.48
C ARG A 124 26.22 -12.35 13.50
N GLN A 125 25.64 -12.66 14.66
CA GLN A 125 24.25 -12.37 14.93
C GLN A 125 24.15 -11.03 15.68
N THR A 126 23.34 -10.11 15.15
CA THR A 126 23.11 -8.78 15.72
C THR A 126 21.63 -8.60 16.01
N TRP A 127 21.31 -8.19 17.24
CA TRP A 127 19.95 -7.84 17.64
C TRP A 127 19.67 -6.38 17.30
N ILE A 128 18.74 -6.14 16.39
CA ILE A 128 18.31 -4.80 15.99
C ILE A 128 16.96 -4.51 16.63
N THR A 129 16.86 -3.45 17.44
CA THR A 129 15.57 -3.02 18.02
C THR A 129 15.17 -1.66 17.48
N GLN A 130 13.97 -1.57 16.91
CA GLN A 130 13.39 -0.34 16.37
C GLN A 130 12.15 0.04 17.18
N GLU A 131 12.16 1.23 17.76
CA GLU A 131 11.04 1.77 18.54
C GLU A 131 10.15 2.65 17.64
N ILE A 132 8.88 2.28 17.52
CA ILE A 132 7.89 2.99 16.70
C ILE A 132 6.87 3.66 17.63
N PRO A 133 6.74 5.00 17.63
CA PRO A 133 5.68 5.68 18.36
C PRO A 133 4.30 5.21 17.92
N ILE A 134 3.43 4.92 18.90
CA ILE A 134 2.04 4.55 18.65
C ILE A 134 1.11 5.40 19.51
N LYS A 135 -0.18 5.36 19.20
CA LYS A 135 -1.22 5.94 20.02
C LYS A 135 -2.21 4.85 20.42
N ILE A 136 -2.53 4.78 21.71
CA ILE A 136 -3.52 3.82 22.21
C ILE A 136 -4.90 4.43 21.98
N LEU A 137 -5.79 3.66 21.35
CA LEU A 137 -7.16 4.06 21.09
C LEU A 137 -8.09 3.49 22.16
N HIS A 138 -9.07 4.29 22.57
CA HIS A 138 -10.14 3.85 23.46
C HIS A 138 -11.20 3.09 22.66
N GLU A 139 -11.89 2.15 23.30
CA GLU A 139 -12.92 1.30 22.67
C GLU A 139 -14.02 2.12 21.97
N SER A 140 -14.47 3.21 22.60
CA SER A 140 -15.45 4.15 22.01
C SER A 140 -15.00 4.78 20.68
N THR A 141 -13.69 4.93 20.44
CA THR A 141 -13.18 5.41 19.14
C THR A 141 -13.22 4.31 18.08
N VAL A 142 -13.17 3.06 18.50
CA VAL A 142 -13.11 1.87 17.64
C VAL A 142 -14.49 1.38 17.26
N GLU A 143 -15.49 1.53 18.13
CA GLU A 143 -16.90 1.28 17.81
C GLU A 143 -17.38 2.07 16.58
N GLY A 144 -16.81 3.25 16.33
CA GLY A 144 -17.09 4.05 15.13
C GLY A 144 -16.37 3.59 13.86
N LEU A 145 -15.36 2.71 13.97
CA LEU A 145 -14.58 2.18 12.84
C LEU A 145 -15.16 0.83 12.39
N HIS A 146 -16.31 0.88 11.71
CA HIS A 146 -16.91 -0.29 11.08
C HIS A 146 -16.65 -0.29 9.56
N GLU A 147 -16.76 -1.48 8.96
CA GLU A 147 -16.72 -1.62 7.52
C GLU A 147 -17.85 -0.80 6.88
N PRO A 148 -17.56 0.00 5.84
CA PRO A 148 -18.58 0.81 5.19
C PRO A 148 -19.65 -0.09 4.58
N HIS A 149 -20.91 0.19 4.91
CA HIS A 149 -22.05 -0.53 4.32
C HIS A 149 -22.14 -0.21 2.82
N CYS A 150 -22.03 -1.25 1.99
CA CYS A 150 -22.13 -1.16 0.54
C CYS A 150 -23.36 -1.95 0.07
N PRO A 151 -24.19 -1.42 -0.85
CA PRO A 151 -25.30 -2.18 -1.41
C PRO A 151 -24.79 -3.31 -2.32
N ASP A 152 -25.69 -4.23 -2.67
CA ASP A 152 -25.34 -5.39 -3.50
C ASP A 152 -24.79 -4.97 -4.87
N PRO A 153 -23.64 -5.52 -5.28
CA PRO A 153 -23.02 -5.14 -6.54
C PRO A 153 -23.80 -5.66 -7.74
N GLU A 154 -23.83 -4.84 -8.79
CA GLU A 154 -24.44 -5.15 -10.08
C GLU A 154 -23.54 -6.03 -10.96
N VAL A 155 -22.23 -5.97 -10.75
CA VAL A 155 -21.25 -6.76 -11.49
C VAL A 155 -20.13 -7.18 -10.55
N HIS A 156 -19.72 -8.44 -10.63
CA HIS A 156 -18.50 -8.94 -9.99
C HIS A 156 -17.65 -9.65 -11.05
N ILE A 157 -16.38 -9.27 -11.17
CA ILE A 157 -15.48 -9.75 -12.23
C ILE A 157 -14.06 -9.92 -11.71
N ILE A 158 -13.38 -10.98 -12.12
CA ILE A 158 -11.96 -11.16 -11.84
C ILE A 158 -11.18 -10.22 -12.75
N LEU A 159 -10.34 -9.37 -12.15
CA LEU A 159 -9.53 -8.43 -12.90
C LEU A 159 -8.45 -9.15 -13.72
N PRO A 160 -8.10 -8.62 -14.91
CA PRO A 160 -6.95 -9.10 -15.68
C PRO A 160 -5.65 -8.77 -14.94
N ASN A 161 -4.51 -9.11 -15.56
CA ASN A 161 -3.19 -8.82 -14.99
C ASN A 161 -3.07 -7.35 -14.55
N LEU A 162 -2.96 -7.12 -13.24
CA LEU A 162 -2.94 -5.78 -12.65
C LEU A 162 -1.73 -4.94 -13.10
N ALA A 163 -0.60 -5.56 -13.45
CA ALA A 163 0.55 -4.83 -13.99
C ALA A 163 0.25 -4.25 -15.37
N GLN A 164 -0.44 -5.01 -16.23
CA GLN A 164 -0.88 -4.53 -17.55
C GLN A 164 -1.95 -3.45 -17.42
N LEU A 165 -2.95 -3.70 -16.56
CA LEU A 165 -4.03 -2.75 -16.27
C LEU A 165 -3.47 -1.43 -15.72
N LYS A 166 -2.49 -1.51 -14.81
CA LYS A 166 -1.78 -0.35 -14.27
C LYS A 166 -1.01 0.40 -15.34
N SER A 167 -0.26 -0.31 -16.18
CA SER A 167 0.52 0.29 -17.26
C SER A 167 -0.37 1.07 -18.24
N ILE A 168 -1.55 0.53 -18.59
CA ILE A 168 -2.53 1.20 -19.45
C ILE A 168 -3.15 2.41 -18.74
N SER A 169 -3.60 2.23 -17.50
CA SER A 169 -4.17 3.31 -16.67
C SER A 169 -3.22 4.49 -16.48
N ASP A 170 -1.95 4.23 -16.20
CA ASP A 170 -0.93 5.27 -16.02
C ASP A 170 -0.70 6.05 -17.32
N ARG A 171 -0.78 5.39 -18.49
CA ARG A 171 -0.72 6.08 -19.78
C ARG A 171 -1.93 6.95 -20.03
N PHE A 172 -3.14 6.46 -19.75
CA PHE A 172 -4.38 7.24 -19.90
C PHE A 172 -4.35 8.50 -19.02
N THR A 173 -3.92 8.33 -17.77
CA THR A 173 -3.75 9.44 -16.82
C THR A 173 -2.74 10.46 -17.33
N LYS A 174 -1.61 10.02 -17.89
CA LYS A 174 -0.61 10.95 -18.48
C LYS A 174 -1.16 11.72 -19.67
N LEU A 175 -1.87 11.05 -20.59
CA LEU A 175 -2.44 11.68 -21.78
C LEU A 175 -3.45 12.78 -21.45
N ALA A 176 -4.31 12.56 -20.44
CA ALA A 176 -5.24 13.61 -20.00
C ALA A 176 -4.58 14.71 -19.14
N SER A 177 -3.46 14.41 -18.49
CA SER A 177 -2.69 15.42 -17.74
C SER A 177 -1.89 16.35 -18.66
N THR A 178 -1.56 15.93 -19.88
CA THR A 178 -0.90 16.79 -20.87
C THR A 178 -1.88 17.75 -21.54
N ASP A 179 -3.12 17.29 -21.78
CA ASP A 179 -4.22 18.09 -22.33
C ASP A 179 -4.53 19.33 -21.45
N SER A 180 -4.64 19.11 -20.14
CA SER A 180 -4.90 20.17 -19.15
C SER A 180 -3.76 21.20 -18.98
N LYS A 181 -2.52 20.90 -19.41
CA LYS A 181 -1.40 21.86 -19.37
C LYS A 181 -1.35 22.80 -20.58
N GLY A 182 -2.03 22.49 -21.68
CA GLY A 182 -2.11 23.35 -22.87
C GLY A 182 -2.99 24.58 -22.68
N ARG A 183 -3.81 24.61 -21.63
CA ARG A 183 -4.81 25.65 -21.36
C ARG A 183 -4.29 26.69 -20.35
N GLN A 184 -3.14 27.31 -20.62
CA GLN A 184 -2.88 28.65 -20.07
C GLN A 184 -3.54 29.67 -20.99
N PRO A 185 -4.44 30.56 -20.49
CA PRO A 185 -4.91 31.69 -21.26
C PRO A 185 -3.71 32.55 -21.63
N GLY A 186 -3.55 32.83 -22.93
CA GLY A 186 -2.43 33.58 -23.47
C GLY A 186 -2.20 34.89 -22.72
N VAL A 187 -1.02 35.01 -22.12
CA VAL A 187 -0.43 36.32 -21.84
C VAL A 187 -0.13 36.92 -23.21
N MET A 188 -0.99 37.85 -23.64
CA MET A 188 -0.74 38.66 -24.83
C MET A 188 0.63 39.32 -24.66
N ALA A 189 1.54 39.03 -25.57
CA ALA A 189 2.79 39.75 -25.69
C ALA A 189 2.46 41.23 -25.99
N PRO A 190 2.98 42.21 -25.22
CA PRO A 190 2.94 43.58 -25.66
C PRO A 190 4.09 43.80 -26.65
N ASP A 191 3.72 44.05 -27.90
CA ASP A 191 4.60 44.61 -28.91
C ASP A 191 5.03 46.05 -28.54
N ALA A 192 6.29 46.35 -28.85
CA ALA A 192 6.92 47.67 -29.07
C ALA A 192 7.79 48.30 -27.95
N PRO A 193 8.85 49.07 -28.33
CA PRO A 193 10.08 49.21 -27.55
C PRO A 193 10.22 50.55 -26.82
N GLY A 194 10.88 50.50 -25.66
CA GLY A 194 11.58 51.64 -25.05
C GLY A 194 10.73 52.57 -24.17
N MET A 195 10.67 52.28 -22.86
CA MET A 195 10.76 53.31 -21.82
C MET A 195 11.04 52.67 -20.46
N HIS A 196 12.06 53.18 -19.75
CA HIS A 196 12.39 52.79 -18.39
C HIS A 196 11.25 53.14 -17.43
N SER A 197 10.82 52.18 -16.61
CA SER A 197 10.17 52.50 -15.33
C SER A 197 10.84 51.69 -14.22
N VAL A 198 11.50 52.44 -13.33
CA VAL A 198 12.00 51.96 -12.06
C VAL A 198 10.82 51.81 -11.10
N SER A 199 10.70 50.66 -10.44
CA SER A 199 9.77 50.47 -9.32
C SER A 199 10.56 49.96 -8.13
N PHE A 200 10.56 50.77 -7.06
CA PHE A 200 11.13 50.46 -5.76
C PHE A 200 9.99 50.39 -4.72
N SER A 201 10.23 49.65 -3.63
CA SER A 201 9.42 49.47 -2.38
C SER A 201 8.29 48.43 -2.45
N GLY A 202 8.07 47.55 -1.45
CA GLY A 202 8.65 47.37 -0.12
C GLY A 202 8.16 46.05 0.54
N PRO A 203 8.62 45.68 1.74
CA PRO A 203 8.41 44.35 2.32
C PRO A 203 7.17 44.29 3.24
N GLY A 204 6.35 43.26 3.08
CA GLY A 204 5.38 42.85 4.09
C GLY A 204 3.97 42.56 3.55
N THR A 205 3.66 41.28 3.43
CA THR A 205 2.46 40.60 3.96
C THR A 205 2.31 39.24 3.25
N ASN A 206 2.93 38.20 3.82
CA ASN A 206 2.65 36.82 3.44
C ASN A 206 1.28 36.40 4.00
N ALA A 207 0.21 36.87 3.38
CA ALA A 207 -1.10 36.23 3.51
C ALA A 207 -1.14 35.06 2.51
N ALA A 208 -0.67 33.89 2.96
CA ALA A 208 -0.82 32.64 2.24
C ALA A 208 -2.30 32.26 2.22
N ALA A 209 -3.06 32.87 1.30
CA ALA A 209 -4.29 32.29 0.81
C ALA A 209 -3.89 30.98 0.13
N THR A 210 -4.12 29.87 0.82
CA THR A 210 -4.00 28.53 0.29
C THR A 210 -5.06 28.39 -0.80
N ALA A 211 -4.74 28.86 -2.01
CA ALA A 211 -5.46 28.46 -3.20
C ALA A 211 -5.35 26.93 -3.26
N LEU A 212 -6.44 26.24 -2.94
CA LEU A 212 -6.62 24.85 -3.32
C LEU A 212 -6.49 24.83 -4.84
N SER A 213 -5.28 24.54 -5.31
CA SER A 213 -5.09 24.07 -6.66
C SER A 213 -5.91 22.78 -6.77
N THR A 214 -7.11 22.89 -7.33
CA THR A 214 -7.83 21.76 -7.89
C THR A 214 -7.02 21.30 -9.10
N ASN A 215 -5.87 20.67 -8.84
CA ASN A 215 -5.22 19.80 -9.80
C ASN A 215 -6.21 18.64 -10.01
N SER A 216 -7.22 18.85 -10.85
CA SER A 216 -8.17 17.82 -11.21
C SER A 216 -7.37 16.70 -11.85
N SER A 217 -7.11 15.63 -11.10
CA SER A 217 -6.49 14.47 -11.70
C SER A 217 -7.45 13.94 -12.76
N PRO A 218 -6.93 13.31 -13.80
CA PRO A 218 -7.75 12.70 -14.82
C PRO A 218 -8.74 11.72 -14.19
N LYS A 219 -10.03 11.95 -14.45
CA LYS A 219 -11.10 11.02 -14.07
C LYS A 219 -11.12 9.90 -15.10
N LEU A 220 -10.84 8.68 -14.64
CA LEU A 220 -10.96 7.47 -15.44
C LEU A 220 -12.37 6.90 -15.24
N GLU A 221 -12.94 6.35 -16.30
CA GLU A 221 -14.19 5.58 -16.26
C GLU A 221 -13.84 4.10 -16.35
N LEU A 222 -14.13 3.35 -15.30
CA LEU A 222 -14.03 1.90 -15.29
C LEU A 222 -15.45 1.34 -15.43
N SER A 223 -15.62 0.37 -16.31
CA SER A 223 -16.92 -0.25 -16.53
C SER A 223 -16.78 -1.75 -16.79
N ALA A 224 -17.72 -2.54 -16.31
CA ALA A 224 -17.70 -4.00 -16.47
C ALA A 224 -19.11 -4.55 -16.66
N ASN A 225 -19.21 -5.78 -17.15
CA ASN A 225 -20.48 -6.49 -17.27
C ASN A 225 -20.39 -7.92 -16.69
N MET A 226 -21.55 -8.59 -16.62
CA MET A 226 -21.69 -9.99 -16.18
C MET A 226 -21.39 -11.02 -17.28
N HIS A 227 -20.78 -10.58 -18.39
CA HIS A 227 -20.45 -11.38 -19.57
C HIS A 227 -18.94 -11.42 -19.84
N GLY A 228 -18.11 -11.22 -18.81
CA GLY A 228 -16.66 -11.31 -18.91
C GLY A 228 -15.96 -10.15 -19.63
N SER A 229 -16.60 -8.98 -19.72
CA SER A 229 -15.98 -7.78 -20.31
C SER A 229 -15.69 -6.71 -19.27
N LEU A 230 -14.50 -6.13 -19.34
CA LEU A 230 -14.04 -4.96 -18.58
C LEU A 230 -13.58 -3.89 -19.56
N ARG A 231 -13.87 -2.63 -19.26
CA ARG A 231 -13.44 -1.47 -20.05
C ARG A 231 -12.91 -0.38 -19.14
N LEU A 232 -11.75 0.14 -19.50
CA LEU A 232 -11.17 1.35 -18.94
C LEU A 232 -11.22 2.43 -20.01
N ALA A 233 -11.81 3.56 -19.71
CA ALA A 233 -11.97 4.67 -20.64
C ALA A 233 -11.56 5.99 -20.00
N ILE A 234 -11.19 6.93 -20.86
CA ILE A 234 -11.06 8.34 -20.51
C ILE A 234 -11.63 9.18 -21.65
N ALA A 235 -12.34 10.24 -21.28
CA ALA A 235 -12.91 11.19 -22.20
C ALA A 235 -12.53 12.60 -21.73
N THR A 236 -11.82 13.32 -22.58
CA THR A 236 -11.53 14.76 -22.48
C THR A 236 -12.10 15.47 -23.71
N ASP A 237 -11.99 16.80 -23.77
CA ASP A 237 -12.49 17.60 -24.90
C ASP A 237 -11.80 17.20 -26.22
N GLU A 238 -10.51 16.84 -26.16
CA GLU A 238 -9.70 16.54 -27.34
C GLU A 238 -9.50 15.04 -27.60
N LEU A 239 -9.67 14.20 -26.57
CA LEU A 239 -9.30 12.79 -26.62
C LEU A 239 -10.37 11.90 -25.99
N ARG A 240 -10.80 10.88 -26.73
CA ARG A 240 -11.60 9.78 -26.21
C ARG A 240 -10.92 8.46 -26.53
N ILE A 241 -10.38 7.80 -25.50
CA ILE A 241 -9.73 6.49 -25.64
C ILE A 241 -10.35 5.50 -24.66
N ALA A 242 -10.42 4.25 -25.09
CA ALA A 242 -10.85 3.15 -24.26
C ALA A 242 -9.99 1.91 -24.54
N SER A 243 -9.77 1.11 -23.52
CA SER A 243 -9.22 -0.24 -23.60
C SER A 243 -10.25 -1.20 -23.06
N VAL A 244 -10.47 -2.30 -23.77
CA VAL A 244 -11.45 -3.34 -23.43
C VAL A 244 -10.72 -4.66 -23.27
N TRP A 245 -11.05 -5.39 -22.22
CA TRP A 245 -10.63 -6.76 -21.97
C TRP A 245 -11.88 -7.64 -22.05
N SER A 246 -11.80 -8.70 -22.85
CA SER A 246 -12.82 -9.74 -22.99
C SER A 246 -12.36 -11.02 -22.29
N ASP A 247 -13.26 -12.02 -22.27
CA ASP A 247 -12.97 -13.37 -21.80
C ASP A 247 -12.51 -13.44 -20.34
N LEU A 248 -12.97 -12.48 -19.53
CA LEU A 248 -12.78 -12.46 -18.08
C LEU A 248 -13.84 -13.33 -17.40
N VAL A 249 -13.56 -13.69 -16.15
CA VAL A 249 -14.42 -14.59 -15.39
C VAL A 249 -15.24 -13.80 -14.37
N ASN A 250 -16.56 -13.99 -14.40
CA ASN A 250 -17.46 -13.55 -13.33
C ASN A 250 -17.66 -14.72 -12.35
N PRO A 251 -17.02 -14.70 -11.16
CA PRO A 251 -17.07 -15.83 -10.22
C PRO A 251 -18.51 -16.11 -9.76
N PRO A 252 -18.92 -17.37 -9.57
CA PRO A 252 -20.25 -17.66 -9.04
C PRO A 252 -20.38 -17.18 -7.60
N LEU A 253 -21.59 -16.81 -7.20
CA LEU A 253 -21.93 -16.53 -5.81
C LEU A 253 -21.97 -17.86 -5.03
N ASP A 254 -21.51 -17.84 -3.79
CA ASP A 254 -21.47 -19.05 -2.96
C ASP A 254 -22.90 -19.46 -2.53
N PRO A 255 -23.39 -20.64 -2.94
CA PRO A 255 -24.74 -21.11 -2.59
C PRO A 255 -24.89 -21.41 -1.09
N ALA A 256 -23.80 -21.53 -0.33
CA ALA A 256 -23.88 -21.70 1.12
C ALA A 256 -24.30 -20.41 1.85
N GLN A 257 -24.14 -19.25 1.20
CA GLN A 257 -24.40 -17.95 1.82
C GLN A 257 -25.84 -17.46 1.62
N MET A 258 -26.56 -17.91 0.59
CA MET A 258 -27.92 -17.43 0.27
C MET A 258 -28.79 -18.51 -0.38
N SER A 259 -30.11 -18.42 -0.17
CA SER A 259 -31.08 -19.28 -0.87
C SER A 259 -31.16 -18.95 -2.37
N GLU A 260 -31.50 -19.95 -3.19
CA GLU A 260 -31.56 -19.82 -4.66
C GLU A 260 -32.56 -18.73 -5.12
N GLU A 261 -33.66 -18.56 -4.39
CA GLU A 261 -34.67 -17.53 -4.67
C GLU A 261 -34.11 -16.11 -4.43
N GLN A 262 -33.38 -15.90 -3.33
CA GLN A 262 -32.72 -14.63 -3.02
C GLN A 262 -31.63 -14.32 -4.04
N MET A 263 -30.85 -15.34 -4.43
CA MET A 263 -29.78 -15.21 -5.41
C MET A 263 -30.30 -14.79 -6.78
N SER A 264 -31.46 -15.32 -7.18
CA SER A 264 -32.09 -14.97 -8.46
C SER A 264 -32.59 -13.52 -8.57
N GLN A 265 -32.81 -12.87 -7.42
CA GLN A 265 -33.28 -11.47 -7.34
C GLN A 265 -32.12 -10.47 -7.27
N LEU A 266 -30.87 -10.94 -7.11
CA LEU A 266 -29.73 -10.05 -6.98
C LEU A 266 -29.50 -9.25 -8.28
N PRO A 267 -29.07 -7.97 -8.18
CA PRO A 267 -28.78 -7.14 -9.34
C PRO A 267 -27.78 -7.80 -10.31
N SER A 268 -26.80 -8.54 -9.79
CA SER A 268 -25.81 -9.26 -10.59
C SER A 268 -26.38 -10.42 -11.40
N GLU A 269 -27.28 -11.23 -10.84
CA GLU A 269 -27.93 -12.33 -11.59
C GLU A 269 -28.95 -11.81 -12.61
N LEU A 270 -29.64 -10.71 -12.28
CA LEU A 270 -30.49 -10.01 -13.26
C LEU A 270 -29.68 -9.48 -14.44
N ASN A 271 -28.47 -8.98 -14.21
CA ASN A 271 -27.56 -8.53 -15.26
C ASN A 271 -26.96 -9.69 -16.06
N ARG A 272 -26.73 -10.85 -15.44
CA ARG A 272 -26.30 -12.08 -16.12
C ARG A 272 -27.37 -12.63 -17.07
N ARG A 273 -28.65 -12.54 -16.67
CA ARG A 273 -29.81 -12.98 -17.46
C ARG A 273 -30.21 -12.03 -18.59
N ARG A 274 -29.83 -10.75 -18.50
CA ARG A 274 -30.08 -9.81 -19.59
C ARG A 274 -29.31 -10.23 -20.84
N GLU A 275 -30.03 -10.54 -21.91
CA GLU A 275 -29.45 -10.78 -23.21
C GLU A 275 -28.67 -9.55 -23.67
N VAL A 276 -27.52 -9.79 -24.30
CA VAL A 276 -26.73 -8.77 -25.01
C VAL A 276 -27.52 -8.40 -26.27
N SER A 277 -28.60 -7.65 -26.11
CA SER A 277 -29.33 -7.10 -27.25
C SER A 277 -28.47 -5.99 -27.83
N GLU A 278 -27.96 -6.23 -29.05
CA GLU A 278 -27.12 -5.31 -29.82
C GLU A 278 -27.69 -3.90 -29.81
N GLY A 279 -27.09 -2.98 -29.03
CA GLY A 279 -27.38 -1.55 -29.17
C GLY A 279 -27.49 -0.73 -27.90
N PHE A 280 -27.57 -1.32 -26.71
CA PHE A 280 -27.65 -0.54 -25.47
C PHE A 280 -26.56 -0.90 -24.48
N GLU A 281 -26.05 0.12 -23.78
CA GLU A 281 -25.20 0.03 -22.59
C GLU A 281 -25.86 -0.75 -21.43
N SER A 282 -26.96 -1.47 -21.68
CA SER A 282 -27.70 -2.29 -20.74
C SER A 282 -26.85 -3.46 -20.26
N GLY A 283 -26.46 -3.42 -18.99
CA GLY A 283 -25.66 -4.46 -18.34
C GLY A 283 -24.21 -4.07 -18.05
N TRP A 284 -23.78 -2.86 -18.43
CA TRP A 284 -22.52 -2.29 -17.98
C TRP A 284 -22.73 -1.49 -16.70
N ALA A 285 -22.05 -1.88 -15.62
CA ALA A 285 -21.92 -1.05 -14.43
C ALA A 285 -20.68 -0.16 -14.58
N LYS A 286 -20.83 1.14 -14.31
CA LYS A 286 -19.78 2.16 -14.51
C LYS A 286 -19.39 2.80 -13.19
N VAL A 287 -18.10 3.09 -13.00
CA VAL A 287 -17.57 3.80 -11.83
C VAL A 287 -16.50 4.78 -12.31
N ARG A 288 -16.50 6.00 -11.78
CA ARG A 288 -15.51 7.02 -12.10
C ARG A 288 -14.51 7.16 -10.97
N ILE A 289 -13.23 7.06 -11.28
CA ILE A 289 -12.14 7.01 -10.30
C ILE A 289 -11.01 7.96 -10.67
N ASP A 290 -10.25 8.39 -9.67
CA ASP A 290 -9.09 9.24 -9.85
C ASP A 290 -7.92 8.40 -10.36
N GLY A 291 -7.31 8.80 -11.48
CA GLY A 291 -6.21 8.03 -12.08
C GLY A 291 -5.00 7.84 -11.17
N LYS A 292 -4.69 8.79 -10.27
CA LYS A 292 -3.58 8.68 -9.31
C LYS A 292 -3.91 7.72 -8.19
N ASP A 293 -5.14 7.78 -7.66
CA ASP A 293 -5.58 6.86 -6.60
C ASP A 293 -5.69 5.44 -7.15
N TRP A 294 -6.29 5.28 -8.33
CA TRP A 294 -6.38 4.00 -9.03
C TRP A 294 -4.99 3.39 -9.32
N SER A 295 -4.03 4.22 -9.72
CA SER A 295 -2.63 3.80 -9.91
C SER A 295 -1.98 3.27 -8.63
N ARG A 296 -2.31 3.85 -7.46
CA ARG A 296 -1.85 3.36 -6.15
C ARG A 296 -2.53 2.05 -5.80
N VAL A 297 -3.85 1.94 -5.98
CA VAL A 297 -4.63 0.70 -5.77
C VAL A 297 -4.04 -0.45 -6.57
N LEU A 298 -3.83 -0.27 -7.88
CA LEU A 298 -3.29 -1.31 -8.75
C LEU A 298 -1.85 -1.73 -8.42
N SER A 299 -1.13 -0.94 -7.62
CA SER A 299 0.21 -1.34 -7.15
C SER A 299 0.15 -2.55 -6.20
N ILE A 300 -1.04 -2.93 -5.71
CA ILE A 300 -1.26 -4.16 -4.95
C ILE A 300 -1.07 -5.44 -5.76
N GLY A 301 -1.05 -5.38 -7.10
CA GLY A 301 -0.81 -6.57 -7.93
C GLY A 301 0.54 -7.26 -7.67
N ARG A 302 1.41 -6.68 -6.83
CA ARG A 302 2.62 -7.32 -6.29
C ARG A 302 2.35 -8.34 -5.17
N LEU A 303 1.19 -8.26 -4.51
CA LEU A 303 0.77 -9.15 -3.42
C LEU A 303 0.07 -10.40 -3.93
N SER A 304 -0.91 -10.21 -4.81
CA SER A 304 -1.71 -11.30 -5.34
C SER A 304 -2.13 -11.05 -6.79
N PRO A 305 -2.12 -12.09 -7.63
CA PRO A 305 -2.67 -12.02 -8.97
C PRO A 305 -4.21 -12.10 -8.99
N LYS A 306 -4.86 -12.61 -7.93
CA LYS A 306 -6.32 -12.85 -7.91
C LYS A 306 -7.04 -11.71 -7.20
N VAL A 307 -7.65 -10.84 -7.99
CA VAL A 307 -8.47 -9.73 -7.48
C VAL A 307 -9.85 -9.77 -8.11
N VAL A 308 -10.87 -9.76 -7.26
CA VAL A 308 -12.28 -9.66 -7.68
C VAL A 308 -12.72 -8.21 -7.50
N ALA A 309 -13.24 -7.62 -8.56
CA ALA A 309 -13.80 -6.27 -8.56
C ALA A 309 -15.32 -6.35 -8.61
N CYS A 310 -15.96 -5.70 -7.63
CA CYS A 310 -17.40 -5.57 -7.51
C CYS A 310 -17.82 -4.13 -7.81
N PHE A 311 -18.63 -3.95 -8.84
CA PHE A 311 -19.12 -2.64 -9.30
C PHE A 311 -20.53 -2.41 -8.76
N VAL A 312 -20.67 -1.30 -8.03
CA VAL A 312 -21.96 -0.70 -7.71
C VAL A 312 -22.11 0.50 -8.64
N ASN A 313 -23.01 0.39 -9.61
CA ASN A 313 -23.11 1.34 -10.71
C ASN A 313 -23.25 2.79 -10.22
N GLU A 314 -22.41 3.65 -10.76
CA GLU A 314 -22.30 5.08 -10.46
C GLU A 314 -22.00 5.43 -8.99
N MET A 315 -21.83 4.44 -8.10
CA MET A 315 -21.70 4.64 -6.65
C MET A 315 -20.32 4.26 -6.11
N ALA A 316 -19.88 3.02 -6.33
CA ALA A 316 -18.66 2.51 -5.71
C ALA A 316 -18.05 1.32 -6.46
N LEU A 317 -16.74 1.15 -6.28
CA LEU A 317 -15.97 -0.02 -6.67
C LEU A 317 -15.39 -0.66 -5.42
N VAL A 318 -15.74 -1.93 -5.18
CA VAL A 318 -15.19 -2.74 -4.10
C VAL A 318 -14.20 -3.74 -4.69
N LEU A 319 -13.00 -3.84 -4.14
CA LEU A 319 -12.00 -4.81 -4.59
C LEU A 319 -11.68 -5.80 -3.47
N TYR A 320 -11.84 -7.07 -3.76
CA TYR A 320 -11.43 -8.17 -2.90
C TYR A 320 -10.11 -8.74 -3.42
N VAL A 321 -9.05 -8.60 -2.62
CA VAL A 321 -7.71 -9.05 -2.94
C VAL A 321 -7.40 -10.27 -2.08
N TYR A 322 -7.48 -11.45 -2.70
CA TYR A 322 -7.22 -12.72 -2.03
C TYR A 322 -5.72 -12.93 -1.94
N LEU A 323 -5.18 -12.98 -0.74
CA LEU A 323 -3.75 -13.23 -0.54
C LEU A 323 -3.48 -14.73 -0.71
N PRO A 324 -2.34 -15.10 -1.32
CA PRO A 324 -1.94 -16.51 -1.36
C PRO A 324 -1.78 -17.01 0.08
N GLY A 325 -2.63 -17.95 0.49
CA GLY A 325 -2.58 -18.54 1.83
C GLY A 325 -1.29 -19.32 2.06
N ASN A 326 -0.87 -19.41 3.33
CA ASN A 326 0.12 -20.39 3.75
C ASN A 326 -0.51 -21.80 3.76
N GLU A 327 0.33 -22.85 3.86
CA GLU A 327 0.02 -24.29 3.68
C GLU A 327 -1.23 -24.85 4.41
N LYS A 328 -1.90 -24.07 5.28
CA LYS A 328 -3.12 -24.43 5.99
C LYS A 328 -4.44 -24.07 5.28
N GLY A 329 -4.41 -23.39 4.13
CA GLY A 329 -5.60 -23.16 3.31
C GLY A 329 -6.57 -22.09 3.82
N GLU A 330 -6.18 -21.28 4.81
CA GLU A 330 -6.90 -20.05 5.19
C GLU A 330 -6.62 -18.96 4.14
N GLU A 331 -7.66 -18.49 3.45
CA GLU A 331 -7.58 -17.40 2.47
C GLU A 331 -7.77 -16.06 3.19
N SER A 332 -6.68 -15.35 3.50
CA SER A 332 -6.79 -13.97 3.99
C SER A 332 -7.19 -13.04 2.83
N CYS A 333 -8.19 -12.18 3.04
CA CYS A 333 -8.68 -11.23 2.03
C CYS A 333 -8.49 -9.78 2.48
N LEU A 334 -8.10 -8.91 1.54
CA LEU A 334 -8.05 -7.48 1.75
C LEU A 334 -9.11 -6.79 0.89
N THR A 335 -9.99 -6.04 1.54
CA THR A 335 -11.11 -5.34 0.90
C THR A 335 -10.80 -3.84 0.74
N TYR A 336 -10.97 -3.31 -0.47
CA TYR A 336 -10.84 -1.88 -0.76
C TYR A 336 -12.16 -1.29 -1.22
N TYR A 337 -12.49 -0.13 -0.68
CA TYR A 337 -13.67 0.65 -1.03
C TYR A 337 -13.24 1.93 -1.74
N ILE A 338 -13.73 2.13 -2.96
CA ILE A 338 -13.46 3.31 -3.78
C ILE A 338 -14.80 3.93 -4.17
N ASN A 339 -15.05 5.17 -3.76
CA ASN A 339 -16.25 5.89 -4.15
C ASN A 339 -16.13 6.37 -5.60
N SER A 340 -17.24 6.26 -6.33
CA SER A 340 -17.39 6.86 -7.65
C SER A 340 -17.52 8.38 -7.52
N PHE A 341 -16.88 9.13 -8.41
CA PHE A 341 -17.16 10.55 -8.54
C PHE A 341 -18.52 10.78 -9.23
N THR A 342 -19.34 11.64 -8.64
CA THR A 342 -20.52 12.18 -9.32
C THR A 342 -20.10 13.17 -10.41
N THR A 343 -21.00 13.38 -11.38
CA THR A 343 -20.82 14.33 -12.48
C THR A 343 -20.96 15.77 -12.02
#